data_AF-A0A950L3G8-F1
#
_entry.id   AF-A0A950L3G8-F1
#
_cell.length_a   1.000
_cell.length_b   1.000
_cell.length_c   1.000
_cell.angle_alpha   90.00
_cell.angle_beta   90.00
_cell.angle_gamma   90.00
#
_symmetry.space_group_name_H-M   'P 1'
#
loop_
_entity.id
_entity.type
_entity.pdbx_description
1 polymer ?
#
loop_
_entity_poly.entity_id
_entity_poly.type
_entity_poly.pdbx_seq_one_letter_code
_entity_poly.pdbx_strand_id
1 'polypeptide(L)'
;MQKNKGGGKPFRSKLEPYFEVISSARRQRQTWVEISLELTNKYGVDCTAQGVHSFFKTKVKGRLPLGFEPTPISPAALTDAAPPASSIGEKYQRDIRTRKPKAQKPLFSDDQIIR
;
A
#
# COMPACT_ATOMS: atom_id res chain seq x y z
N MET A 1 18.72 -1.50 39.33
CA MET A 1 18.17 -0.64 38.24
C MET A 1 17.83 -1.51 37.04
N GLN A 2 16.61 -1.34 36.49
CA GLN A 2 16.17 -1.68 35.12
C GLN A 2 15.93 -3.20 34.84
N LYS A 3 14.93 -3.67 34.07
CA LYS A 3 14.19 -3.09 32.92
C LYS A 3 12.75 -3.62 32.89
N ASN A 4 11.75 -2.74 32.80
CA ASN A 4 10.36 -3.13 32.55
C ASN A 4 10.23 -3.61 31.09
N LYS A 5 9.89 -4.89 30.86
CA LYS A 5 9.57 -5.42 29.53
C LYS A 5 8.25 -4.84 29.06
N GLY A 6 8.31 -3.74 28.31
CA GLY A 6 7.18 -3.21 27.54
C GLY A 6 6.81 -4.14 26.39
N GLY A 7 6.20 -5.28 26.69
CA GLY A 7 5.64 -6.22 25.71
C GLY A 7 4.28 -5.73 25.19
N GLY A 8 4.25 -4.59 24.51
CA GLY A 8 3.04 -4.12 23.83
C GLY A 8 2.77 -4.97 22.59
N LYS A 9 1.54 -5.49 22.44
CA LYS A 9 1.14 -6.12 21.17
C LYS A 9 1.20 -5.05 20.07
N PRO A 10 1.78 -5.35 18.90
CA PRO A 10 1.77 -4.40 17.80
C PRO A 10 0.32 -4.05 17.43
N PHE A 11 0.09 -2.78 17.13
CA PHE A 11 -1.23 -2.29 16.72
C PHE A 11 -1.70 -3.08 15.50
N ARG A 12 -2.83 -3.80 15.63
CA ARG A 12 -3.49 -4.49 14.53
C ARG A 12 -4.53 -3.56 13.93
N SER A 13 -4.56 -3.47 12.60
CA SER A 13 -5.60 -2.69 11.90
C SER A 13 -6.98 -3.27 12.21
N LYS A 14 -8.00 -2.42 12.31
CA LYS A 14 -9.41 -2.86 12.41
C LYS A 14 -9.86 -3.68 11.18
N LEU A 15 -9.15 -3.52 10.04
CA LEU A 15 -9.39 -4.24 8.79
C LEU A 15 -8.73 -5.62 8.74
N GLU A 16 -7.86 -5.95 9.70
CA GLU A 16 -7.13 -7.22 9.77
C GLU A 16 -8.04 -8.46 9.66
N PRO A 17 -9.14 -8.60 10.43
CA PRO A 17 -10.00 -9.78 10.35
C PRO A 17 -10.81 -9.86 9.05
N TYR A 18 -10.95 -8.76 8.32
CA TYR A 18 -11.77 -8.67 7.10
C TYR A 18 -10.95 -8.74 5.82
N PHE A 19 -9.67 -9.12 5.90
CA PHE A 19 -8.80 -9.16 4.74
C PHE A 19 -9.31 -10.08 3.63
N GLU A 20 -9.84 -11.26 3.99
CA GLU A 20 -10.37 -12.20 3.00
C GLU A 20 -11.62 -11.65 2.29
N VAL A 21 -12.47 -10.93 3.01
CA VAL A 21 -13.64 -10.24 2.43
C VAL A 21 -13.20 -9.17 1.41
N ILE A 22 -12.21 -8.36 1.78
CA ILE A 22 -11.65 -7.34 0.87
C ILE A 22 -11.00 -8.02 -0.34
N SER A 23 -10.32 -9.15 -0.14
CA SER A 23 -9.69 -9.94 -1.20
C SER A 23 -10.70 -10.52 -2.19
N SER A 24 -11.78 -11.14 -1.70
CA SER A 24 -12.85 -11.67 -2.55
C SER A 24 -13.56 -10.56 -3.32
N ALA A 25 -13.86 -9.44 -2.66
CA ALA A 25 -14.48 -8.27 -3.28
C ALA A 25 -13.62 -7.71 -4.43
N ARG A 26 -12.30 -7.68 -4.23
CA ARG A 26 -11.35 -7.26 -5.29
C ARG A 26 -11.27 -8.22 -6.45
N ARG A 27 -11.42 -9.54 -6.22
CA ARG A 27 -11.53 -10.52 -7.32
C ARG A 27 -12.80 -10.30 -8.15
N GLN A 28 -13.88 -9.87 -7.51
CA GLN A 28 -15.13 -9.48 -8.16
C GLN A 28 -15.10 -8.09 -8.81
N ARG A 29 -13.92 -7.43 -8.84
CA ARG A 29 -13.69 -6.09 -9.41
C ARG A 29 -14.50 -4.96 -8.75
N GLN A 30 -15.00 -5.16 -7.52
CA GLN A 30 -15.63 -4.07 -6.77
C GLN A 30 -14.66 -2.92 -6.52
N THR A 31 -15.19 -1.71 -6.52
CA THR A 31 -14.44 -0.48 -6.25
C THR A 31 -14.11 -0.35 -4.76
N TRP A 32 -13.08 0.43 -4.42
CA TRP A 32 -12.71 0.64 -3.01
C TRP A 32 -13.81 1.31 -2.18
N VAL A 33 -14.64 2.15 -2.82
CA VAL A 33 -15.79 2.82 -2.20
C VAL A 33 -16.87 1.81 -1.86
N GLU A 34 -17.23 0.94 -2.82
CA GLU A 34 -18.20 -0.14 -2.58
C GLU A 34 -17.72 -1.07 -1.47
N ILE A 35 -16.44 -1.42 -1.43
CA ILE A 35 -15.87 -2.27 -0.37
C ILE A 35 -15.97 -1.59 0.99
N SER A 36 -15.67 -0.30 1.10
CA SER A 36 -15.83 0.43 2.36
C SER A 36 -17.29 0.48 2.82
N LEU A 37 -18.23 0.71 1.90
CA LEU A 37 -19.66 0.70 2.21
C LEU A 37 -20.12 -0.69 2.64
N GLU A 38 -19.67 -1.74 1.97
CA GLU A 38 -19.97 -3.12 2.35
C GLU A 38 -19.41 -3.46 3.74
N LEU A 39 -18.20 -2.99 4.08
CA LEU A 39 -17.61 -3.16 5.40
C LEU A 39 -18.39 -2.43 6.50
N THR A 40 -18.81 -1.20 6.24
CA THR A 40 -19.66 -0.45 7.17
C THR A 40 -21.03 -1.12 7.32
N ASN A 41 -21.70 -1.48 6.22
CA ASN A 41 -23.06 -1.99 6.24
C ASN A 41 -23.18 -3.42 6.81
N LYS A 42 -22.25 -4.32 6.46
CA LYS A 42 -22.32 -5.73 6.88
C LYS A 42 -21.60 -6.02 8.19
N TYR A 43 -20.51 -5.29 8.47
CA TYR A 43 -19.62 -5.58 9.59
C TYR A 43 -19.52 -4.43 10.61
N GLY A 44 -20.16 -3.29 10.36
CA GLY A 44 -20.13 -2.12 11.26
C GLY A 44 -18.75 -1.47 11.36
N VAL A 45 -17.91 -1.61 10.33
CA VAL A 45 -16.52 -1.13 10.36
C VAL A 45 -16.40 0.15 9.53
N ASP A 46 -16.36 1.28 10.23
CA ASP A 46 -16.14 2.56 9.60
C ASP A 46 -14.70 2.67 9.08
N CYS A 47 -14.58 2.73 7.76
CA CYS A 47 -13.32 2.88 7.08
C CYS A 47 -13.49 3.73 5.81
N THR A 48 -12.45 4.49 5.48
CA THR A 48 -12.43 5.23 4.22
C THR A 48 -11.93 4.33 3.09
N ALA A 49 -12.39 4.57 1.86
CA ALA A 49 -11.92 3.87 0.67
C ALA A 49 -10.37 3.91 0.54
N GLN A 50 -9.75 5.04 0.89
CA GLN A 50 -8.28 5.18 0.93
C GLN A 50 -7.62 4.31 2.01
N GLY A 51 -8.27 4.16 3.17
CA GLY A 51 -7.83 3.28 4.25
C GLY A 51 -7.84 1.82 3.82
N VAL A 52 -8.92 1.38 3.17
CA VAL A 52 -9.05 0.03 2.61
C VAL A 52 -7.98 -0.23 1.56
N HIS A 53 -7.80 0.68 0.60
CA HIS A 53 -6.80 0.56 -0.45
C HIS A 53 -5.37 0.48 0.11
N SER A 54 -5.02 1.37 1.05
CA SER A 54 -3.69 1.40 1.67
C SER A 54 -3.39 0.14 2.48
N PHE A 55 -4.40 -0.36 3.22
CA PHE A 55 -4.31 -1.61 3.95
C PHE A 55 -4.09 -2.80 3.00
N PHE A 56 -4.93 -2.92 1.97
CA PHE A 56 -4.84 -4.01 0.99
C PHE A 56 -3.48 -4.03 0.30
N LYS A 57 -2.99 -2.88 -0.18
CA LYS A 57 -1.68 -2.75 -0.83
C LYS A 57 -0.55 -3.21 0.08
N THR A 58 -0.57 -2.80 1.35
CA THR A 58 0.46 -3.19 2.34
C THR A 58 0.47 -4.69 2.59
N LYS A 59 -0.73 -5.29 2.74
CA LYS A 59 -0.88 -6.74 2.95
C LYS A 59 -0.44 -7.58 1.75
N VAL A 60 -0.73 -7.13 0.53
CA VAL A 60 -0.31 -7.83 -0.69
C VAL A 60 1.19 -7.71 -0.91
N LYS A 61 1.76 -6.51 -0.70
CA LYS A 61 3.19 -6.26 -0.88
C LYS A 61 4.07 -7.10 0.07
N GLY A 62 3.59 -7.37 1.28
CA GLY A 62 4.30 -8.20 2.26
C GLY A 62 4.29 -9.70 1.96
N ARG A 63 3.58 -10.17 0.93
CA ARG A 63 3.49 -11.60 0.57
C ARG A 63 4.49 -12.05 -0.50
N LEU A 64 5.28 -11.16 -1.09
CA LEU A 64 6.43 -11.57 -1.90
C LEU A 64 7.65 -11.74 -0.98
N PRO A 65 8.27 -12.92 -0.88
CA PRO A 65 9.60 -13.01 -0.31
C PRO A 65 10.52 -12.16 -1.18
N LEU A 66 11.05 -11.08 -0.59
CA LEU A 66 11.93 -10.15 -1.27
C LEU A 66 13.31 -10.82 -1.44
N GLY A 67 13.44 -11.69 -2.46
CA GLY A 67 14.72 -12.21 -2.93
C GLY A 67 15.45 -13.23 -2.04
N PHE A 68 14.76 -13.90 -1.12
CA PHE A 68 15.34 -15.02 -0.35
C PHE A 68 14.74 -16.36 -0.79
N GLU A 69 15.04 -16.75 -2.02
CA GLU A 69 15.21 -18.17 -2.29
C GLU A 69 16.59 -18.54 -1.69
N PRO A 70 16.71 -19.53 -0.79
CA PRO A 70 18.03 -20.07 -0.48
C PRO A 70 18.53 -20.74 -1.74
N THR A 71 19.33 -20.04 -2.54
CA THR A 71 20.11 -20.66 -3.60
C THR A 71 20.93 -21.76 -2.93
N PRO A 72 20.74 -23.05 -3.28
CA PRO A 72 21.64 -24.07 -2.81
C PRO A 72 23.02 -23.70 -3.35
N ILE A 73 23.93 -23.39 -2.45
CA ILE A 73 25.33 -23.10 -2.76
C ILE A 73 25.89 -24.43 -3.27
N SER A 74 25.81 -24.67 -4.58
CA SER A 74 26.52 -25.76 -5.21
C SER A 74 28.01 -25.38 -5.19
N PRO A 75 28.88 -26.14 -4.52
CA PRO A 75 30.28 -25.76 -4.30
C PRO A 75 31.16 -25.78 -5.56
N ALA A 76 30.59 -25.77 -6.76
CA ALA A 76 31.33 -25.91 -8.03
C ALA A 76 31.80 -24.58 -8.66
N ALA A 77 31.56 -23.42 -8.05
CA ALA A 77 31.84 -22.11 -8.68
C ALA A 77 32.97 -21.30 -8.00
N LEU A 78 33.99 -21.98 -7.47
CA LEU A 78 35.26 -21.33 -7.09
C LEU A 78 36.25 -21.41 -8.25
N THR A 79 36.09 -20.56 -9.27
CA THR A 79 37.20 -20.20 -10.17
C THR A 79 37.13 -18.71 -10.52
N ASP A 80 38.03 -17.94 -9.89
CA ASP A 80 38.59 -16.64 -10.28
C ASP A 80 37.77 -15.67 -11.14
N ALA A 81 37.25 -14.61 -10.50
CA ALA A 81 37.43 -13.21 -10.90
C ALA A 81 36.74 -12.26 -9.89
N ALA A 82 37.51 -11.48 -9.15
CA ALA A 82 37.05 -10.36 -8.32
C ALA A 82 36.96 -9.05 -9.16
N PRO A 83 36.33 -7.97 -8.67
CA PRO A 83 35.08 -7.82 -7.92
C PRO A 83 34.01 -7.01 -8.73
N PRO A 84 32.69 -7.15 -8.46
CA PRO A 84 31.67 -6.40 -9.19
C PRO A 84 31.62 -4.93 -8.76
N ALA A 85 31.84 -4.05 -9.73
CA ALA A 85 31.70 -2.61 -9.59
C ALA A 85 30.31 -2.22 -9.07
N SER A 86 30.32 -1.42 -8.01
CA SER A 86 29.21 -0.65 -7.48
C SER A 86 28.38 0.03 -8.58
N SER A 87 27.10 -0.34 -8.75
CA SER A 87 26.12 0.48 -9.50
C SER A 87 24.69 0.18 -9.09
N ILE A 88 24.38 0.27 -7.79
CA ILE A 88 23.00 0.37 -7.32
C ILE A 88 22.89 1.60 -6.45
N GLY A 89 22.58 2.76 -7.05
CA GLY A 89 22.19 3.90 -6.24
C GLY A 89 22.24 5.27 -6.88
N GLU A 90 21.57 5.54 -8.01
CA GLU A 90 21.50 6.95 -8.48
C GLU A 90 20.40 7.34 -9.49
N LYS A 91 19.16 6.85 -9.40
CA LYS A 91 18.13 7.32 -10.37
C LYS A 91 16.70 7.57 -9.90
N TYR A 92 16.44 7.55 -8.59
CA TYR A 92 15.12 7.97 -8.08
C TYR A 92 15.20 8.80 -6.80
N GLN A 93 16.19 9.70 -6.73
CA GLN A 93 16.12 10.83 -5.81
C GLN A 93 15.50 12.04 -6.52
N ARG A 94 14.31 12.42 -6.03
CA ARG A 94 13.78 13.79 -5.95
C ARG A 94 13.53 14.55 -7.26
N ASP A 95 12.28 14.51 -7.71
CA ASP A 95 11.67 15.65 -8.38
C ASP A 95 10.18 15.79 -7.98
N ILE A 96 9.95 16.37 -6.80
CA ILE A 96 8.62 16.82 -6.35
C ILE A 96 8.62 18.32 -6.01
N ARG A 97 9.71 19.04 -6.30
CA ARG A 97 9.92 20.43 -5.86
C ARG A 97 9.44 21.52 -6.84
N THR A 98 8.73 21.17 -7.93
CA THR A 98 8.32 22.16 -8.95
C THR A 98 6.82 22.24 -9.22
N ARG A 99 5.93 21.66 -8.39
CA ARG A 99 4.48 21.84 -8.58
C ARG A 99 3.87 22.92 -7.69
N LYS A 100 4.10 24.18 -8.06
CA LYS A 100 3.15 25.30 -7.92
C LYS A 100 3.33 26.20 -9.16
N PRO A 101 2.29 26.86 -9.71
CA PRO A 101 1.08 27.32 -9.02
C PRO A 101 -0.27 27.16 -9.76
N LYS A 102 -1.34 27.15 -8.96
CA LYS A 102 -2.62 27.90 -9.07
C LYS A 102 -3.01 28.53 -10.43
N ALA A 103 -4.19 28.19 -10.95
CA ALA A 103 -5.19 29.15 -11.44
C ALA A 103 -6.57 28.50 -11.68
N GLN A 104 -7.57 29.12 -11.07
CA GLN A 104 -9.02 29.04 -11.28
C GLN A 104 -9.43 29.18 -12.76
N LYS A 105 -10.58 28.63 -13.15
CA LYS A 105 -11.75 29.45 -13.52
C LYS A 105 -13.06 28.62 -13.59
N PRO A 106 -14.20 29.23 -13.25
CA PRO A 106 -15.49 28.58 -13.13
C PRO A 106 -16.18 28.50 -14.48
N LEU A 107 -16.88 27.40 -14.75
CA LEU A 107 -17.78 27.31 -15.90
C LEU A 107 -19.02 26.55 -15.45
N PHE A 108 -20.02 27.33 -15.05
CA PHE A 108 -21.47 27.13 -15.19
C PHE A 108 -22.16 27.94 -14.09
N SER A 109 -22.31 29.24 -14.40
CA SER A 109 -23.54 29.91 -14.07
C SER A 109 -24.57 29.41 -15.07
N ASP A 110 -25.73 28.96 -14.60
CA ASP A 110 -26.99 29.08 -15.33
C ASP A 110 -28.10 29.19 -14.29
N ASP A 111 -28.41 30.44 -13.96
CA ASP A 111 -29.77 30.85 -13.58
C ASP A 111 -30.73 30.51 -14.73
N GLN A 112 -32.01 30.28 -14.38
CA GLN A 112 -33.17 30.03 -15.26
C GLN A 112 -33.27 28.55 -15.70
N ILE A 113 -34.34 27.80 -15.42
CA ILE A 113 -35.69 28.01 -15.96
C ILE A 113 -36.76 27.27 -15.11
N ILE A 114 -37.67 28.06 -14.51
CA ILE A 114 -39.15 27.97 -14.48
C ILE A 114 -39.87 26.62 -14.19
N ARG A 115 -40.55 26.50 -13.03
CA ARG A 115 -42.03 26.57 -12.86
C ARG A 115 -42.47 26.25 -11.44
#